data_AF-A0A5C7NJS9-F1
#
_entry.id   AF-A0A5C7NJS9-F1
#
_cell.length_a   1.000
_cell.length_b   1.000
_cell.length_c   1.000
_cell.angle_alpha   90.00
_cell.angle_beta   90.00
_cell.angle_gamma   90.00
#
_symmetry.space_group_name_H-M   'P 1'
#
loop_
_entity.id
_entity.type
_entity.pdbx_description
1 polymer ?
#
loop_
_entity_poly.entity_id
_entity_poly.type
_entity_poly.pdbx_seq_one_letter_code
_entity_poly.pdbx_strand_id
1 'polypeptide(L)'
;MATPSTCCCAAQTAPSTKPSRWAGTNGSWHPDPSTWRRTRPGRRSPPEPCHRPRPTTIPRAPAISRHLRLAQCRHHNDFDAGDPMRATFRHPVKLISTLILSLGLGAAAHAAETASCPPQPQPITTQEEAQALMAQAKDRGLMFKVTKGEVTHYLYGTMHVGKREWVMPGARMLEALRKTKQLALELNLTDPAILKGMTDPEAYFLNWNNLPPALKTSLVQQLKATCAADETMKQPPSLAAIRLSLMPMLQQGLHGEFGSEAILIQTSMQLRRPILGLEQPKDQLGALQGDNKQEALEALTDMTNPKLRAKSAKVADILVESWEKGDLAKLEEYEKWCDCVKTERERKAMNRLLGTRNVKMADAIDSQLGQGPATLIGVGALHLIGPKGLPSLLRDKGYTVELMQAVAKP
;
A
#
# COMPACT_ATOMS: atom_id res chain seq x y z
N MET A 1 -0.34 -42.40 13.27
CA MET A 1 -0.58 -43.60 12.45
C MET A 1 -2.09 -43.79 12.35
N ALA A 2 -2.57 -43.96 11.11
CA ALA A 2 -3.88 -44.46 10.69
C ALA A 2 -5.16 -43.62 10.95
N THR A 3 -5.47 -42.71 10.03
CA THR A 3 -6.71 -42.77 9.20
C THR A 3 -6.44 -43.77 8.05
N PRO A 4 -7.42 -44.36 7.29
CA PRO A 4 -8.63 -43.70 6.76
C PRO A 4 -9.86 -44.60 6.48
N SER A 5 -10.98 -43.98 6.12
CA SER A 5 -11.91 -44.61 5.15
C SER A 5 -12.72 -43.57 4.38
N THR A 6 -12.44 -43.51 3.09
CA THR A 6 -13.14 -42.87 2.00
C THR A 6 -14.34 -43.72 1.58
N CYS A 7 -15.40 -43.12 1.04
CA CYS A 7 -16.37 -43.83 0.22
C CYS A 7 -16.55 -43.10 -1.12
N CYS A 8 -16.24 -43.81 -2.20
CA CYS A 8 -16.50 -43.47 -3.60
C CYS A 8 -17.78 -44.17 -4.07
N CYS A 9 -18.50 -43.56 -5.01
CA CYS A 9 -19.25 -44.29 -6.04
C CYS A 9 -18.95 -43.66 -7.42
N ALA A 10 -18.45 -44.51 -8.32
CA ALA A 10 -18.31 -44.32 -9.77
C ALA A 10 -19.67 -44.62 -10.46
N ALA A 11 -19.93 -44.56 -11.79
CA ALA A 11 -19.14 -44.55 -13.01
C ALA A 11 -20.08 -44.23 -14.21
N GLN A 12 -19.51 -43.85 -15.38
CA GLN A 12 -19.76 -44.40 -16.74
C GLN A 12 -19.27 -43.38 -17.81
N THR A 13 -18.06 -43.54 -18.38
CA THR A 13 -17.64 -44.27 -19.61
C THR A 13 -17.73 -43.46 -20.92
N ALA A 14 -16.58 -43.39 -21.59
CA ALA A 14 -16.24 -42.73 -22.88
C ALA A 14 -16.59 -43.65 -24.10
N PRO A 15 -16.17 -43.45 -25.40
CA PRO A 15 -14.81 -43.05 -25.84
C PRO A 15 -14.59 -42.31 -27.20
N SER A 16 -13.30 -41.98 -27.42
CA SER A 16 -12.55 -41.97 -28.71
C SER A 16 -12.67 -40.73 -29.63
N THR A 17 -11.69 -40.23 -30.41
CA THR A 17 -10.28 -40.59 -30.71
C THR A 17 -9.56 -39.43 -31.47
N LYS A 18 -8.32 -39.11 -31.05
CA LYS A 18 -7.06 -38.73 -31.75
C LYS A 18 -6.97 -37.69 -32.95
N PRO A 19 -5.75 -37.17 -33.24
CA PRO A 19 -5.49 -35.80 -33.74
C PRO A 19 -4.85 -35.71 -35.15
N SER A 20 -4.71 -34.49 -35.69
CA SER A 20 -3.72 -34.20 -36.76
C SER A 20 -3.19 -32.75 -36.71
N ARG A 21 -1.87 -32.63 -36.92
CA ARG A 21 -1.09 -31.41 -37.27
C ARG A 21 -1.08 -31.26 -38.79
N TRP A 22 -0.97 -30.04 -39.34
CA TRP A 22 -0.24 -29.58 -40.55
C TRP A 22 -0.48 -28.04 -40.63
N ALA A 23 0.49 -27.16 -40.35
CA ALA A 23 1.49 -26.58 -41.24
C ALA A 23 0.94 -25.58 -42.30
N GLY A 24 1.37 -24.32 -42.19
CA GLY A 24 1.60 -23.40 -43.33
C GLY A 24 0.61 -22.25 -43.51
N THR A 25 1.01 -21.02 -43.15
CA THR A 25 0.50 -19.79 -43.81
C THR A 25 1.60 -18.71 -43.87
N ASN A 26 2.17 -18.52 -45.05
CA ASN A 26 2.73 -17.26 -45.53
C ASN A 26 1.66 -16.61 -46.41
N GLY A 27 1.51 -15.28 -46.37
CA GLY A 27 0.69 -14.57 -47.36
C GLY A 27 0.09 -13.25 -46.87
N SER A 28 0.93 -12.22 -46.83
CA SER A 28 0.55 -10.81 -46.82
C SER A 28 -0.18 -10.42 -48.12
N TRP A 29 -1.34 -9.77 -48.08
CA TRP A 29 -1.83 -8.85 -49.12
C TRP A 29 -2.92 -7.91 -48.56
N HIS A 30 -2.62 -6.61 -48.53
CA HIS A 30 -3.60 -5.51 -48.64
C HIS A 30 -3.70 -5.14 -50.12
N PRO A 31 -4.88 -4.68 -50.62
CA PRO A 31 -5.08 -3.23 -50.75
C PRO A 31 -6.52 -2.71 -50.57
N ASP A 32 -6.57 -1.50 -49.99
CA ASP A 32 -7.34 -0.27 -50.32
C ASP A 32 -8.87 -0.26 -50.60
N PRO A 33 -9.60 0.79 -50.15
CA PRO A 33 -11.05 0.86 -50.12
C PRO A 33 -11.66 1.71 -51.24
N SER A 34 -12.84 1.33 -51.71
CA SER A 34 -13.95 2.24 -52.03
C SER A 34 -15.06 1.48 -52.76
N THR A 35 -16.29 1.54 -52.22
CA THR A 35 -17.54 1.89 -52.93
C THR A 35 -18.79 1.50 -52.11
N TRP A 36 -19.46 2.55 -51.60
CA TRP A 36 -20.90 2.78 -51.61
C TRP A 36 -21.85 1.58 -51.90
N ARG A 37 -22.79 1.26 -50.99
CA ARG A 37 -24.13 1.87 -50.86
C ARG A 37 -24.98 1.21 -49.76
N ARG A 38 -25.93 2.02 -49.28
CA ARG A 38 -26.92 1.82 -48.22
C ARG A 38 -27.92 0.71 -48.53
N THR A 39 -28.23 -0.12 -47.52
CA THR A 39 -29.57 -0.69 -47.28
C THR A 39 -29.76 -1.06 -45.79
N ARG A 40 -30.75 -0.45 -45.15
CA ARG A 40 -31.48 -0.88 -43.93
C ARG A 40 -32.90 -0.30 -44.05
N PRO A 41 -33.94 -0.78 -43.32
CA PRO A 41 -33.94 -1.82 -42.27
C PRO A 41 -35.07 -2.86 -42.41
N GLY A 42 -34.80 -4.11 -41.99
CA GLY A 42 -35.83 -5.10 -41.68
C GLY A 42 -36.28 -4.96 -40.22
N ARG A 43 -37.59 -4.76 -40.01
CA ARG A 43 -38.27 -4.69 -38.72
C ARG A 43 -38.12 -6.01 -37.94
N ARG A 44 -37.83 -5.92 -36.64
CA ARG A 44 -38.17 -6.96 -35.67
C ARG A 44 -39.08 -6.36 -34.61
N SER A 45 -40.20 -7.02 -34.40
CA SER A 45 -41.26 -6.69 -33.44
C SER A 45 -40.77 -6.78 -31.99
N PRO A 46 -41.38 -6.02 -31.06
CA PRO A 46 -41.01 -6.03 -29.64
C PRO A 46 -41.60 -7.26 -28.92
N PRO A 47 -40.97 -7.73 -27.83
CA PRO A 47 -41.59 -8.72 -26.95
C PRO A 47 -42.65 -8.06 -26.05
N GLU A 48 -43.80 -8.73 -25.94
CA GLU A 48 -44.91 -8.39 -25.03
C GLU A 48 -44.55 -8.56 -23.54
N PRO A 49 -45.25 -7.85 -22.63
CA PRO A 49 -44.88 -7.73 -21.23
C PRO A 49 -45.32 -8.93 -20.37
N CYS A 50 -44.42 -9.38 -19.48
CA CYS A 50 -44.72 -10.35 -18.43
C CYS A 50 -45.77 -9.81 -17.44
N HIS A 51 -46.90 -10.50 -17.35
CA HIS A 51 -47.95 -10.26 -16.36
C HIS A 51 -47.48 -10.58 -14.93
N ARG A 52 -47.74 -9.65 -14.01
CA ARG A 52 -47.71 -9.87 -12.55
C ARG A 52 -48.90 -10.74 -12.11
N PRO A 53 -48.73 -11.71 -11.21
CA PRO A 53 -49.84 -12.20 -10.39
C PRO A 53 -50.06 -11.29 -9.18
N ARG A 54 -51.31 -10.89 -8.94
CA ARG A 54 -51.80 -10.28 -7.69
C ARG A 54 -52.12 -11.37 -6.64
N PRO A 55 -52.24 -11.01 -5.36
CA PRO A 55 -51.95 -11.89 -4.23
C PRO A 55 -53.14 -12.78 -3.84
N THR A 56 -52.85 -14.05 -3.52
CA THR A 56 -53.79 -14.95 -2.87
C THR A 56 -53.77 -14.72 -1.35
N THR A 57 -54.92 -14.29 -0.84
CA THR A 57 -55.33 -14.27 0.56
C THR A 57 -55.45 -15.70 1.12
N ILE A 58 -54.84 -15.98 2.27
CA ILE A 58 -55.10 -17.16 3.11
C ILE A 58 -55.30 -16.69 4.56
N PRO A 59 -56.24 -17.25 5.34
CA PRO A 59 -56.88 -16.60 6.48
C PRO A 59 -56.15 -16.78 7.82
N ARG A 60 -56.51 -15.89 8.77
CA ARG A 60 -56.08 -15.85 10.18
C ARG A 60 -56.81 -16.88 11.07
N ALA A 61 -56.11 -17.20 12.17
CA ALA A 61 -56.58 -17.56 13.53
C ALA A 61 -56.78 -19.07 13.85
N PRO A 62 -56.61 -19.54 15.12
CA PRO A 62 -56.68 -18.75 16.35
C PRO A 62 -55.56 -18.92 17.39
N ALA A 63 -55.59 -17.96 18.33
CA ALA A 63 -54.83 -17.92 19.56
C ALA A 63 -55.21 -19.06 20.52
N ILE A 64 -54.21 -19.61 21.22
CA ILE A 64 -54.41 -20.36 22.45
C ILE A 64 -53.62 -19.66 23.55
N SER A 65 -54.37 -19.22 24.55
CA SER A 65 -53.92 -18.67 25.81
C SER A 65 -54.09 -19.76 26.87
N ARG A 66 -53.05 -20.03 27.68
CA ARG A 66 -53.20 -20.44 29.09
C ARG A 66 -51.85 -20.50 29.82
N HIS A 67 -51.73 -19.57 30.76
CA HIS A 67 -51.17 -19.68 32.10
C HIS A 67 -50.08 -20.71 32.42
N LEU A 68 -48.94 -20.20 32.88
CA LEU A 68 -48.31 -20.67 34.11
C LEU A 68 -47.58 -19.52 34.80
N ARG A 69 -47.87 -19.38 36.10
CA ARG A 69 -47.36 -18.37 37.02
C ARG A 69 -46.02 -18.80 37.63
N LEU A 70 -45.19 -17.78 37.88
CA LEU A 70 -44.28 -17.59 39.01
C LEU A 70 -43.10 -18.58 39.19
N ALA A 71 -41.90 -18.06 38.91
CA ALA A 71 -40.81 -18.09 39.87
C ALA A 71 -39.99 -16.80 39.72
N GLN A 72 -40.02 -15.97 40.76
CA GLN A 72 -39.18 -14.80 40.92
C GLN A 72 -37.74 -15.24 41.23
N CYS A 73 -36.76 -14.63 40.57
CA CYS A 73 -35.44 -14.40 41.17
C CYS A 73 -34.95 -13.03 40.69
N ARG A 74 -34.80 -12.12 41.65
CA ARG A 74 -34.14 -10.81 41.50
C ARG A 74 -32.67 -11.04 41.18
N HIS A 75 -32.12 -10.30 40.23
CA HIS A 75 -30.78 -9.75 40.35
C HIS A 75 -30.67 -8.46 39.54
N HIS A 76 -30.44 -7.36 40.28
CA HIS A 76 -29.79 -6.16 39.78
C HIS A 76 -28.38 -6.50 39.30
N ASN A 77 -27.94 -5.95 38.17
CA ASN A 77 -26.91 -4.90 38.18
C ASN A 77 -26.56 -4.43 36.77
N ASP A 78 -26.20 -3.16 36.76
CA ASP A 78 -25.89 -2.28 35.65
C ASP A 78 -24.74 -2.75 34.76
N PHE A 79 -24.90 -2.44 33.47
CA PHE A 79 -23.81 -2.40 32.50
C PHE A 79 -23.04 -1.09 32.71
N ASP A 80 -21.84 -1.20 33.28
CA ASP A 80 -20.89 -0.10 33.32
C ASP A 80 -19.70 -0.39 32.39
N ALA A 81 -19.39 0.59 31.55
CA ALA A 81 -18.36 0.53 30.53
C ALA A 81 -16.98 0.71 31.19
N GLY A 82 -16.18 -0.37 31.23
CA GLY A 82 -14.83 -0.37 31.80
C GLY A 82 -13.73 -0.19 30.77
N ASP A 83 -13.05 0.95 30.89
CA ASP A 83 -11.76 1.36 30.30
C ASP A 83 -10.60 0.36 30.58
N PRO A 84 -9.83 -0.13 29.58
CA PRO A 84 -8.67 -0.98 29.84
C PRO A 84 -7.36 -0.21 29.60
N MET A 85 -6.96 0.66 30.53
CA MET A 85 -5.57 1.07 30.67
C MET A 85 -5.18 1.19 32.14
N ARG A 86 -4.56 0.13 32.67
CA ARG A 86 -3.65 0.15 33.83
C ARG A 86 -3.02 -1.24 34.00
N ALA A 87 -1.90 -1.47 33.33
CA ALA A 87 -0.98 -2.55 33.68
C ALA A 87 0.22 -1.92 34.42
N THR A 88 0.30 -2.19 35.71
CA THR A 88 1.35 -1.77 36.62
C THR A 88 2.63 -2.57 36.38
N PHE A 89 3.74 -1.91 36.06
CA PHE A 89 5.09 -2.48 36.18
C PHE A 89 5.74 -1.99 37.47
N ARG A 90 6.06 -2.92 38.37
CA ARG A 90 6.97 -2.73 39.51
C ARG A 90 7.88 -3.94 39.58
N HIS A 91 9.16 -3.77 39.30
CA HIS A 91 10.26 -4.43 40.02
C HIS A 91 11.56 -3.60 39.87
N PRO A 92 12.36 -3.45 40.94
CA PRO A 92 13.56 -2.62 40.94
C PRO A 92 14.80 -3.45 40.53
N VAL A 93 15.67 -2.89 39.69
CA VAL A 93 17.02 -3.43 39.47
C VAL A 93 18.03 -2.45 40.04
N LYS A 94 18.91 -3.01 40.88
CA LYS A 94 19.89 -2.35 41.73
C LYS A 94 21.02 -1.70 40.91
N LEU A 95 21.40 -0.50 41.33
CA LEU A 95 22.64 0.18 41.00
C LEU A 95 23.86 -0.63 41.47
N ILE A 96 24.84 -0.80 40.58
CA ILE A 96 26.24 -1.03 40.98
C ILE A 96 27.10 -0.08 40.16
N SER A 97 27.58 0.96 40.84
CA SER A 97 28.60 1.88 40.39
C SER A 97 29.95 1.15 40.31
N THR A 98 30.68 1.31 39.21
CA THR A 98 32.14 1.11 39.22
C THR A 98 32.82 2.21 38.42
N LEU A 99 33.67 2.93 39.15
CA LEU A 99 34.54 4.01 38.75
C LEU A 99 35.78 3.39 38.09
N ILE A 100 36.10 3.76 36.84
CA ILE A 100 37.44 3.53 36.28
C ILE A 100 37.95 4.84 35.69
N LEU A 101 38.96 5.37 36.36
CA LEU A 101 39.83 6.45 35.93
C LEU A 101 40.98 5.83 35.14
N SER A 102 41.15 6.19 33.88
CA SER A 102 42.40 5.95 33.15
C SER A 102 42.70 7.11 32.20
N LEU A 103 43.95 7.57 32.35
CA LEU A 103 44.60 8.69 31.68
C LEU A 103 44.59 8.56 30.17
N GLY A 104 44.41 9.69 29.49
CA GLY A 104 44.63 9.81 28.05
C GLY A 104 46.11 9.85 27.67
N LEU A 105 46.40 9.41 26.45
CA LEU A 105 47.43 9.98 25.57
C LEU A 105 47.16 9.53 24.13
N GLY A 106 47.05 10.50 23.21
CA GLY A 106 47.36 10.31 21.78
C GLY A 106 46.24 9.84 20.85
N ALA A 107 45.13 10.56 20.73
CA ALA A 107 44.31 10.48 19.52
C ALA A 107 44.93 11.35 18.43
N ALA A 108 45.66 10.73 17.50
CA ALA A 108 45.95 11.35 16.21
C ALA A 108 44.58 11.67 15.56
N ALA A 109 44.26 12.96 15.50
CA ALA A 109 43.11 13.46 14.76
C ALA A 109 43.34 13.17 13.27
N HIS A 110 42.98 11.96 12.85
CA HIS A 110 42.56 11.76 11.48
C HIS A 110 41.33 12.65 11.32
N ALA A 111 41.45 13.69 10.50
CA ALA A 111 40.30 14.35 9.95
C ALA A 111 39.55 13.31 9.10
N ALA A 112 38.73 12.50 9.76
CA ALA A 112 37.67 11.77 9.11
C ALA A 112 36.80 12.85 8.47
N GLU A 113 36.67 12.83 7.14
CA GLU A 113 35.54 13.46 6.49
C GLU A 113 34.31 13.06 7.30
N THR A 114 33.70 14.03 7.96
CA THR A 114 32.56 13.77 8.84
C THR A 114 31.43 13.34 7.95
N ALA A 115 31.24 12.03 7.82
CA ALA A 115 30.06 11.48 7.21
C ALA A 115 28.86 12.11 7.94
N SER A 116 28.08 12.93 7.23
CA SER A 116 26.87 13.56 7.76
C SER A 116 25.77 12.50 7.82
N CYS A 117 25.91 11.59 8.79
CA CYS A 117 24.92 10.56 9.05
C CYS A 117 23.58 11.24 9.35
N PRO A 118 22.45 10.73 8.82
CA PRO A 118 21.15 11.27 9.18
C PRO A 118 20.93 11.11 10.70
N PRO A 119 20.21 12.06 11.34
CA PRO A 119 19.83 11.94 12.74
C PRO A 119 19.07 10.62 12.96
N GLN A 120 19.29 9.96 14.10
CA GLN A 120 18.59 8.71 14.40
C GLN A 120 17.16 8.99 14.88
N PRO A 121 16.17 8.18 14.48
CA PRO A 121 14.78 8.40 14.85
C PRO A 121 14.56 8.31 16.38
N GLN A 122 14.05 9.41 16.91
CA GLN A 122 13.39 9.65 18.20
C GLN A 122 12.13 8.83 18.56
N PRO A 123 12.12 7.70 19.30
CA PRO A 123 10.83 7.17 19.79
C PRO A 123 10.13 8.19 20.71
N ILE A 124 8.80 8.13 20.78
CA ILE A 124 8.03 8.84 21.82
C ILE A 124 8.11 8.01 23.08
N THR A 125 8.63 8.59 24.17
CA THR A 125 8.95 7.83 25.39
C THR A 125 8.10 8.19 26.59
N THR A 126 7.40 9.34 26.57
CA THR A 126 6.55 9.77 27.68
C THR A 126 5.10 10.02 27.26
N GLN A 127 4.20 9.93 28.23
CA GLN A 127 2.78 10.23 28.02
C GLN A 127 2.54 11.72 27.76
N GLU A 128 3.26 12.62 28.43
CA GLU A 128 3.12 14.06 28.19
C GLU A 128 3.52 14.44 26.77
N GLU A 129 4.59 13.83 26.24
CA GLU A 129 5.01 14.03 24.86
C GLU A 129 3.96 13.53 23.87
N ALA A 130 3.42 12.33 24.10
CA ALA A 130 2.34 11.80 23.28
C ALA A 130 1.10 12.72 23.28
N GLN A 131 0.73 13.26 24.44
CA GLN A 131 -0.38 14.20 24.59
C GLN A 131 -0.12 15.52 23.85
N ALA A 132 1.09 16.06 23.96
CA ALA A 132 1.48 17.28 23.25
C ALA A 132 1.41 17.12 21.73
N LEU A 133 1.92 15.99 21.20
CA LEU A 133 1.83 15.66 19.78
C LEU A 133 0.39 15.46 19.32
N MET A 134 -0.44 14.79 20.14
CA MET A 134 -1.86 14.59 19.84
C MET A 134 -2.61 15.93 19.81
N ALA A 135 -2.27 16.87 20.69
CA ALA A 135 -2.85 18.22 20.68
C ALA A 135 -2.54 18.99 19.38
N GLN A 136 -1.41 18.68 18.74
CA GLN A 136 -0.96 19.27 17.48
C GLN A 136 -1.25 18.41 16.25
N ALA A 137 -1.94 17.27 16.42
CA ALA A 137 -2.24 16.36 15.33
C ALA A 137 -3.11 17.05 14.27
N LYS A 138 -2.77 16.80 13.00
CA LYS A 138 -3.43 17.38 11.83
C LYS A 138 -3.70 16.29 10.82
N ASP A 139 -4.74 16.50 10.03
CA ASP A 139 -4.97 15.70 8.85
C ASP A 139 -3.88 15.97 7.81
N ARG A 140 -3.29 14.88 7.29
CA ARG A 140 -2.30 14.88 6.22
C ARG A 140 -2.74 13.93 5.12
N GLY A 141 -2.13 14.04 3.95
CA GLY A 141 -2.44 13.20 2.80
C GLY A 141 -3.85 13.41 2.26
N LEU A 142 -4.11 12.77 1.13
CA LEU A 142 -5.45 12.69 0.56
C LEU A 142 -6.22 11.56 1.21
N MET A 143 -7.49 11.79 1.52
CA MET A 143 -8.39 10.79 2.09
C MET A 143 -9.70 10.83 1.33
N PHE A 144 -10.14 9.69 0.83
CA PHE A 144 -11.41 9.55 0.12
C PHE A 144 -12.32 8.57 0.86
N LYS A 145 -13.61 8.88 0.92
CA LYS A 145 -14.64 7.86 1.18
C LYS A 145 -14.93 7.16 -0.14
N VAL A 146 -14.90 5.83 -0.14
CA VAL A 146 -15.24 5.01 -1.30
C VAL A 146 -16.34 4.02 -0.92
N THR A 147 -17.52 4.22 -1.47
CA THR A 147 -18.74 3.49 -1.08
C THR A 147 -19.23 2.61 -2.22
N LYS A 148 -19.53 1.35 -1.92
CA LYS A 148 -20.17 0.40 -2.85
C LYS A 148 -21.33 -0.29 -2.15
N GLY A 149 -22.54 -0.11 -2.69
CA GLY A 149 -23.75 -0.49 -1.98
C GLY A 149 -23.85 0.23 -0.63
N GLU A 150 -23.98 -0.53 0.46
CA GLU A 150 -24.07 -0.01 1.82
C GLU A 150 -22.71 0.05 2.55
N VAL A 151 -21.64 -0.48 1.94
CA VAL A 151 -20.32 -0.53 2.57
C VAL A 151 -19.50 0.70 2.19
N THR A 152 -18.95 1.37 3.19
CA THR A 152 -18.00 2.49 3.01
C THR A 152 -16.61 2.09 3.43
N HIS A 153 -15.66 2.19 2.51
CA HIS A 153 -14.23 2.08 2.77
C HIS A 153 -13.59 3.48 2.76
N TYR A 154 -12.34 3.56 3.21
CA TYR A 154 -11.55 4.78 3.25
C TYR A 154 -10.27 4.57 2.46
N LEU A 155 -10.04 5.37 1.42
CA LEU A 155 -8.85 5.30 0.57
C LEU A 155 -7.91 6.45 0.90
N TYR A 156 -6.73 6.12 1.42
CA TYR A 156 -5.75 7.04 1.97
C TYR A 156 -4.45 7.05 1.15
N GLY A 157 -3.99 8.25 0.82
CA GLY A 157 -2.73 8.49 0.14
C GLY A 157 -1.58 8.47 1.14
N THR A 158 -0.80 7.40 1.14
CA THR A 158 0.30 7.18 2.07
C THR A 158 1.61 7.83 1.60
N MET A 159 2.53 8.00 2.55
CA MET A 159 3.92 8.40 2.35
C MET A 159 4.82 7.44 3.14
N HIS A 160 5.78 6.82 2.43
CA HIS A 160 6.69 5.81 2.98
C HIS A 160 7.60 6.32 4.11
N VAL A 161 7.84 7.62 4.18
CA VAL A 161 8.63 8.26 5.23
C VAL A 161 7.81 9.34 5.92
N GLY A 162 8.07 9.57 7.20
CA GLY A 162 7.39 10.60 7.94
C GLY A 162 8.24 11.23 9.02
N LYS A 163 7.70 12.26 9.66
CA LYS A 163 8.33 12.90 10.82
C LYS A 163 7.73 12.35 12.10
N ARG A 164 8.49 12.44 13.18
CA ARG A 164 8.07 12.02 14.53
C ARG A 164 6.75 12.66 14.95
N GLU A 165 6.49 13.89 14.56
CA GLU A 165 5.29 14.65 14.91
C GLU A 165 4.05 14.21 14.11
N TRP A 166 4.23 13.39 13.07
CA TRP A 166 3.16 12.93 12.18
C TRP A 166 2.52 11.62 12.64
N VAL A 167 3.10 10.95 13.63
CA VAL A 167 2.61 9.63 14.10
C VAL A 167 1.24 9.71 14.76
N MET A 168 0.85 10.89 15.25
CA MET A 168 -0.47 11.13 15.83
C MET A 168 -1.48 11.43 14.71
N PRO A 169 -2.53 10.61 14.55
CA PRO A 169 -3.49 10.76 13.46
C PRO A 169 -4.39 11.98 13.65
N GLY A 170 -4.67 12.69 12.55
CA GLY A 170 -5.70 13.72 12.49
C GLY A 170 -7.13 13.16 12.59
N ALA A 171 -8.11 14.06 12.62
CA ALA A 171 -9.52 13.73 12.81
C ALA A 171 -10.08 12.80 11.70
N ARG A 172 -9.72 13.01 10.43
CA ARG A 172 -10.16 12.13 9.32
C ARG A 172 -9.62 10.71 9.48
N MET A 173 -8.35 10.58 9.85
CA MET A 173 -7.74 9.28 10.06
C MET A 173 -8.35 8.57 11.28
N LEU A 174 -8.62 9.28 12.36
CA LEU A 174 -9.34 8.74 13.52
C LEU A 174 -10.76 8.28 13.17
N GLU A 175 -11.49 9.05 12.34
CA GLU A 175 -12.81 8.62 11.83
C GLU A 175 -12.68 7.31 11.04
N ALA A 176 -11.75 7.25 10.08
CA ALA A 176 -11.52 6.07 9.26
C ALA A 176 -11.14 4.85 10.11
N LEU A 177 -10.22 5.01 11.06
CA LEU A 177 -9.83 3.96 11.99
C LEU A 177 -11.03 3.47 12.82
N ARG A 178 -11.91 4.32 13.31
CA ARG A 178 -13.10 3.89 14.07
C ARG A 178 -14.12 3.13 13.23
N LYS A 179 -14.27 3.48 11.96
CA LYS A 179 -15.32 2.94 11.07
C LYS A 179 -14.89 1.71 10.27
N THR A 180 -13.62 1.34 10.33
CA THR A 180 -13.06 0.21 9.57
C THR A 180 -12.65 -0.93 10.49
N LYS A 181 -12.66 -2.15 9.95
CA LYS A 181 -12.33 -3.39 10.68
C LYS A 181 -11.09 -4.10 10.16
N GLN A 182 -10.56 -3.67 9.02
CA GLN A 182 -9.37 -4.22 8.39
C GLN A 182 -8.57 -3.13 7.68
N LEU A 183 -7.28 -3.41 7.47
CA LEU A 183 -6.36 -2.59 6.71
C LEU A 183 -6.02 -3.31 5.41
N ALA A 184 -6.02 -2.60 4.28
CA ALA A 184 -5.42 -3.05 3.04
C ALA A 184 -4.29 -2.10 2.67
N LEU A 185 -3.13 -2.65 2.30
CA LEU A 185 -1.98 -1.90 1.80
C LEU A 185 -1.56 -2.43 0.43
N GLU A 186 -0.70 -1.72 -0.28
CA GLU A 186 -0.09 -2.23 -1.53
C GLU A 186 0.54 -3.60 -1.30
N LEU A 187 1.36 -3.73 -0.25
CA LEU A 187 1.91 -4.99 0.22
C LEU A 187 1.65 -5.19 1.72
N ASN A 188 1.34 -6.42 2.11
CA ASN A 188 1.37 -6.83 3.51
C ASN A 188 2.78 -7.29 3.89
N LEU A 189 3.64 -6.38 4.32
CA LEU A 189 5.02 -6.69 4.73
C LEU A 189 5.13 -7.43 6.08
N THR A 190 4.02 -7.62 6.80
CA THR A 190 4.00 -8.49 7.99
C THR A 190 3.90 -9.96 7.64
N ASP A 191 3.54 -10.30 6.40
CA ASP A 191 3.53 -11.65 5.87
C ASP A 191 4.97 -12.07 5.50
N PRO A 192 5.54 -13.10 6.16
CA PRO A 192 6.90 -13.57 5.86
C PRO A 192 7.10 -14.01 4.41
N ALA A 193 6.06 -14.52 3.73
CA ALA A 193 6.16 -14.93 2.34
C ALA A 193 6.30 -13.71 1.40
N ILE A 194 5.57 -12.64 1.68
CA ILE A 194 5.67 -11.37 0.95
C ILE A 194 7.04 -10.73 1.19
N LEU A 195 7.48 -10.66 2.46
CA LEU A 195 8.80 -10.14 2.81
C LEU A 195 9.93 -10.93 2.15
N LYS A 196 9.83 -12.26 2.14
CA LYS A 196 10.78 -13.13 1.43
C LYS A 196 10.80 -12.79 -0.06
N GLY A 197 9.64 -12.68 -0.70
CA GLY A 197 9.57 -12.35 -2.13
C GLY A 197 10.17 -10.98 -2.48
N MET A 198 10.10 -10.01 -1.58
CA MET A 198 10.74 -8.69 -1.77
C MET A 198 12.25 -8.71 -1.56
N THR A 199 12.76 -9.62 -0.73
CA THR A 199 14.18 -9.69 -0.34
C THR A 199 14.95 -10.81 -1.04
N ASP A 200 14.27 -11.65 -1.81
CA ASP A 200 14.86 -12.74 -2.59
C ASP A 200 15.78 -12.17 -3.69
N PRO A 201 17.11 -12.40 -3.62
CA PRO A 201 18.04 -11.92 -4.64
C PRO A 201 17.76 -12.48 -6.05
N GLU A 202 17.13 -13.65 -6.16
CA GLU A 202 16.79 -14.27 -7.45
C GLU A 202 15.62 -13.58 -8.15
N ALA A 203 14.81 -12.80 -7.42
CA ALA A 203 13.73 -12.02 -7.99
C ALA A 203 14.20 -10.75 -8.73
N TYR A 204 15.51 -10.43 -8.64
CA TYR A 204 16.11 -9.25 -9.25
C TYR A 204 17.00 -9.60 -10.44
N PHE A 205 16.89 -8.83 -11.53
CA PHE A 205 17.78 -8.97 -12.68
C PHE A 205 19.24 -8.63 -12.36
N LEU A 206 19.46 -7.77 -11.35
CA LEU A 206 20.78 -7.30 -10.93
C LEU A 206 21.05 -7.65 -9.47
N ASN A 207 22.27 -8.15 -9.24
CA ASN A 207 22.82 -8.42 -7.91
C ASN A 207 24.27 -7.90 -7.85
N TRP A 208 24.83 -7.85 -6.65
CA TRP A 208 26.19 -7.31 -6.43
C TRP A 208 27.31 -7.99 -7.23
N ASN A 209 27.10 -9.21 -7.72
CA ASN A 209 28.08 -9.98 -8.49
C ASN A 209 27.99 -9.71 -10.01
N ASN A 210 26.85 -9.24 -10.50
CA ASN A 210 26.60 -9.05 -11.94
C ASN A 210 26.49 -7.58 -12.37
N LEU A 211 26.76 -6.64 -11.46
CA LEU A 211 26.85 -5.21 -11.76
C LEU A 211 28.10 -4.89 -12.60
N PRO A 212 28.02 -3.93 -13.55
CA PRO A 212 29.20 -3.37 -14.19
C PRO A 212 30.18 -2.83 -13.13
N PRO A 213 31.50 -3.08 -13.26
CA PRO A 213 32.47 -2.70 -12.23
C PRO A 213 32.43 -1.22 -11.83
N ALA A 214 32.32 -0.31 -12.81
CA ALA A 214 32.23 1.12 -12.55
C ALA A 214 30.98 1.50 -11.72
N LEU A 215 29.83 0.91 -12.05
CA LEU A 215 28.59 1.14 -11.31
C LEU A 215 28.67 0.58 -9.89
N LYS A 216 29.21 -0.63 -9.72
CA LYS A 216 29.43 -1.25 -8.41
C LYS A 216 30.32 -0.37 -7.53
N THR A 217 31.47 0.08 -8.05
CA THR A 217 32.40 0.95 -7.33
C THR A 217 31.73 2.26 -6.92
N SER A 218 31.03 2.93 -7.85
CA SER A 218 30.31 4.17 -7.58
C SER A 218 29.22 3.98 -6.52
N LEU A 219 28.39 2.95 -6.64
CA LEU A 219 27.30 2.67 -5.70
C LEU A 219 27.84 2.37 -4.29
N VAL A 220 28.88 1.54 -4.16
CA VAL A 220 29.52 1.23 -2.87
C VAL A 220 30.12 2.49 -2.24
N GLN A 221 30.79 3.35 -3.03
CA GLN A 221 31.34 4.60 -2.52
C GLN A 221 30.24 5.53 -2.01
N GLN A 222 29.13 5.67 -2.74
CA GLN A 222 27.99 6.47 -2.31
C GLN A 222 27.33 5.91 -1.04
N LEU A 223 27.24 4.58 -0.89
CA LEU A 223 26.70 3.93 0.30
C LEU A 223 27.57 4.13 1.54
N LYS A 224 28.90 4.09 1.40
CA LYS A 224 29.83 4.34 2.50
C LYS A 224 29.65 5.73 3.11
N ALA A 225 29.19 6.71 2.33
CA ALA A 225 28.90 8.06 2.81
C ALA A 225 27.60 8.17 3.65
N THR A 226 26.78 7.11 3.76
CA THR A 226 25.48 7.18 4.46
C THR A 226 25.47 6.62 5.89
N CYS A 227 26.63 6.17 6.39
CA CYS A 227 26.77 5.54 7.72
C CYS A 227 25.90 4.29 7.94
N ALA A 228 25.34 3.71 6.87
CA ALA A 228 24.53 2.49 6.91
C ALA A 228 24.92 1.50 5.81
N ALA A 229 26.15 1.60 5.30
CA ALA A 229 26.60 0.85 4.13
C ALA A 229 26.49 -0.66 4.33
N ASP A 230 26.96 -1.18 5.46
CA ASP A 230 27.04 -2.63 5.69
C ASP A 230 25.66 -3.29 5.70
N GLU A 231 24.69 -2.71 6.40
CA GLU A 231 23.30 -3.21 6.40
C GLU A 231 22.64 -3.03 5.04
N THR A 232 22.92 -1.93 4.35
CA THR A 232 22.32 -1.65 3.04
C THR A 232 22.86 -2.56 1.95
N MET A 233 24.13 -2.96 2.02
CA MET A 233 24.76 -3.87 1.06
C MET A 233 24.30 -5.32 1.22
N LYS A 234 23.61 -5.68 2.31
CA LYS A 234 22.93 -6.99 2.44
C LYS A 234 21.67 -7.07 1.56
N GLN A 235 21.15 -5.94 1.11
CA GLN A 235 19.98 -5.87 0.23
C GLN A 235 20.38 -5.89 -1.25
N PRO A 236 19.47 -6.25 -2.17
CA PRO A 236 19.66 -6.09 -3.60
C PRO A 236 20.10 -4.66 -3.98
N PRO A 237 20.95 -4.46 -5.01
CA PRO A 237 21.47 -3.15 -5.39
C PRO A 237 20.40 -2.08 -5.68
N SER A 238 19.24 -2.49 -6.21
CA SER A 238 18.09 -1.60 -6.44
C SER A 238 17.52 -1.05 -5.14
N LEU A 239 17.30 -1.89 -4.11
CA LEU A 239 16.85 -1.44 -2.79
C LEU A 239 17.89 -0.55 -2.11
N ALA A 240 19.18 -0.87 -2.28
CA ALA A 240 20.26 -0.02 -1.81
C ALA A 240 20.25 1.37 -2.47
N ALA A 241 19.99 1.44 -3.77
CA ALA A 241 19.88 2.70 -4.50
C ALA A 241 18.62 3.50 -4.11
N ILE A 242 17.49 2.85 -3.81
CA ILE A 242 16.31 3.50 -3.25
C ILE A 242 16.67 4.15 -1.92
N ARG A 243 17.34 3.42 -1.01
CA ARG A 243 17.78 3.99 0.27
C ARG A 243 18.69 5.20 0.08
N LEU A 244 19.63 5.13 -0.88
CA LEU A 244 20.44 6.29 -1.26
C LEU A 244 19.59 7.48 -1.71
N SER A 245 18.57 7.25 -2.53
CA SER A 245 17.67 8.31 -3.02
C SER A 245 16.90 9.01 -1.88
N LEU A 246 16.65 8.30 -0.77
CA LEU A 246 15.96 8.83 0.42
C LEU A 246 16.87 9.62 1.36
N MET A 247 18.19 9.60 1.19
CA MET A 247 19.13 10.28 2.10
C MET A 247 18.81 11.74 2.40
N PRO A 248 18.45 12.59 1.41
CA PRO A 248 18.07 13.97 1.70
C PRO A 248 16.88 14.07 2.67
N MET A 249 15.90 13.16 2.54
CA MET A 249 14.74 13.11 3.44
C MET A 249 15.14 12.62 4.83
N LEU A 250 16.00 11.60 4.92
CA LEU A 250 16.52 11.13 6.22
C LEU A 250 17.30 12.22 6.95
N GLN A 251 18.09 13.03 6.22
CA GLN A 251 18.82 14.17 6.80
C GLN A 251 17.89 15.25 7.35
N GLN A 252 16.68 15.37 6.80
CA GLN A 252 15.62 16.26 7.29
C GLN A 252 14.78 15.63 8.43
N GLY A 253 15.16 14.46 8.95
CA GLY A 253 14.44 13.76 10.02
C GLY A 253 13.18 13.03 9.55
N LEU A 254 13.03 12.77 8.25
CA LEU A 254 11.99 11.88 7.75
C LEU A 254 12.47 10.44 7.76
N HIS A 255 11.74 9.54 8.42
CA HIS A 255 12.13 8.15 8.61
C HIS A 255 11.02 7.19 8.22
N GLY A 256 11.40 5.97 7.80
CA GLY A 256 10.44 4.93 7.40
C GLY A 256 9.57 4.45 8.56
N GLU A 257 10.12 4.44 9.78
CA GLU A 257 9.41 4.08 11.01
C GLU A 257 8.26 5.05 11.35
N PHE A 258 8.34 6.28 10.84
CA PHE A 258 7.30 7.30 10.95
C PHE A 258 6.46 7.42 9.66
N GLY A 259 6.76 6.61 8.64
CA GLY A 259 5.98 6.51 7.43
C GLY A 259 4.54 6.09 7.74
N SER A 260 3.59 6.60 6.97
CA SER A 260 2.18 6.40 7.31
C SER A 260 1.74 4.93 7.24
N GLU A 261 2.33 4.13 6.36
CA GLU A 261 2.13 2.70 6.26
C GLU A 261 2.61 1.98 7.52
N ALA A 262 3.80 2.34 8.03
CA ALA A 262 4.34 1.76 9.26
C ALA A 262 3.41 2.04 10.45
N ILE A 263 2.91 3.27 10.56
CA ILE A 263 1.95 3.65 11.61
C ILE A 263 0.63 2.90 11.47
N LEU A 264 0.11 2.75 10.24
CA LEU A 264 -1.12 2.00 9.98
C LEU A 264 -0.98 0.49 10.29
N ILE A 265 0.16 -0.12 9.94
CA ILE A 265 0.49 -1.50 10.29
C ILE A 265 0.51 -1.66 11.81
N GLN A 266 1.29 -0.82 12.50
CA GLN A 266 1.43 -0.88 13.95
C GLN A 266 0.08 -0.71 14.66
N THR A 267 -0.72 0.27 14.21
CA THR A 267 -2.07 0.51 14.75
C THR A 267 -2.98 -0.70 14.51
N SER A 268 -2.93 -1.30 13.32
CA SER A 268 -3.76 -2.46 12.98
C SER A 268 -3.37 -3.69 13.78
N MET A 269 -2.07 -3.93 14.00
CA MET A 269 -1.58 -5.00 14.87
C MET A 269 -2.05 -4.82 16.32
N GLN A 270 -1.96 -3.61 16.87
CA GLN A 270 -2.46 -3.30 18.22
C GLN A 270 -3.97 -3.52 18.35
N LEU A 271 -4.73 -3.14 17.31
CA LEU A 271 -6.17 -3.36 17.23
C LEU A 271 -6.56 -4.78 16.80
N ARG A 272 -5.58 -5.67 16.56
CA ARG A 272 -5.77 -7.04 16.06
C ARG A 272 -6.62 -7.12 14.78
N ARG A 273 -6.42 -6.17 13.88
CA ARG A 273 -7.12 -6.11 12.59
C ARG A 273 -6.35 -6.88 11.52
N PRO A 274 -7.04 -7.60 10.62
CA PRO A 274 -6.41 -8.18 9.45
C PRO A 274 -5.73 -7.10 8.60
N ILE A 275 -4.56 -7.44 8.06
CA ILE A 275 -3.81 -6.64 7.09
C ILE A 275 -3.79 -7.41 5.77
N LEU A 276 -4.30 -6.80 4.71
CA LEU A 276 -4.40 -7.37 3.37
C LEU A 276 -3.40 -6.69 2.42
N GLY A 277 -2.94 -7.42 1.41
CA GLY A 277 -2.11 -6.89 0.32
C GLY A 277 -2.91 -6.78 -0.97
N LEU A 278 -2.86 -5.62 -1.62
CA LEU A 278 -3.49 -5.38 -2.91
C LEU A 278 -2.63 -5.87 -4.08
N GLU A 279 -1.34 -6.06 -3.85
CA GLU A 279 -0.36 -6.49 -4.85
C GLU A 279 0.48 -7.68 -4.35
N GLN A 280 1.31 -8.21 -5.26
CA GLN A 280 2.32 -9.21 -4.96
C GLN A 280 3.72 -8.62 -5.14
N PRO A 281 4.78 -9.21 -4.52
CA PRO A 281 6.15 -8.72 -4.66
C PRO A 281 6.57 -8.49 -6.11
N LYS A 282 6.21 -9.41 -7.02
CA LYS A 282 6.51 -9.29 -8.46
C LYS A 282 6.00 -8.00 -9.11
N ASP A 283 4.89 -7.44 -8.64
CA ASP A 283 4.29 -6.23 -9.22
C ASP A 283 5.15 -5.00 -8.85
N GLN A 284 5.62 -4.96 -7.60
CA GLN A 284 6.51 -3.93 -7.08
C GLN A 284 7.91 -4.05 -7.69
N LEU A 285 8.47 -5.25 -7.74
CA LEU A 285 9.76 -5.49 -8.36
C LEU A 285 9.75 -5.11 -9.84
N GLY A 286 8.72 -5.51 -10.59
CA GLY A 286 8.57 -5.12 -12.00
C GLY A 286 8.48 -3.61 -12.22
N ALA A 287 7.87 -2.86 -11.29
CA ALA A 287 7.87 -1.40 -11.34
C ALA A 287 9.27 -0.80 -11.08
N LEU A 288 10.04 -1.38 -10.15
CA LEU A 288 11.37 -0.90 -9.78
C LEU A 288 12.46 -1.22 -10.81
N GLN A 289 12.41 -2.41 -11.42
CA GLN A 289 13.51 -2.92 -12.26
C GLN A 289 13.15 -3.03 -13.75
N GLY A 290 11.89 -2.80 -14.11
CA GLY A 290 11.42 -3.00 -15.48
C GLY A 290 11.32 -4.47 -15.87
N ASP A 291 11.34 -4.74 -17.17
CA ASP A 291 10.97 -6.05 -17.72
C ASP A 291 12.18 -6.95 -18.04
N ASN A 292 13.40 -6.40 -18.02
CA ASN A 292 14.62 -7.12 -18.37
C ASN A 292 15.86 -6.50 -17.71
N LYS A 293 17.00 -7.18 -17.85
CA LYS A 293 18.29 -6.76 -17.26
C LYS A 293 18.78 -5.39 -17.74
N GLN A 294 18.51 -5.04 -19.00
CA GLN A 294 18.92 -3.75 -19.56
C GLN A 294 18.15 -2.60 -18.90
N GLU A 295 16.82 -2.74 -18.79
CA GLU A 295 15.99 -1.75 -18.09
C GLU A 295 16.35 -1.63 -16.61
N ALA A 296 16.67 -2.75 -15.94
CA ALA A 296 17.12 -2.74 -14.55
C ALA A 296 18.44 -1.98 -14.38
N LEU A 297 19.37 -2.15 -15.33
CA LEU A 297 20.66 -1.47 -15.32
C LEU A 297 20.50 0.03 -15.54
N GLU A 298 19.62 0.42 -16.45
CA GLU A 298 19.27 1.81 -16.71
C GLU A 298 18.63 2.46 -15.47
N ALA A 299 17.64 1.82 -14.86
CA ALA A 299 16.98 2.31 -13.65
C ALA A 299 17.99 2.51 -12.50
N LEU A 300 18.87 1.53 -12.27
CA LEU A 300 19.91 1.63 -11.25
C LEU A 300 20.95 2.72 -11.55
N THR A 301 21.31 2.89 -12.82
CA THR A 301 22.22 3.95 -13.26
C THR A 301 21.62 5.33 -13.02
N ASP A 302 20.33 5.51 -13.31
CA ASP A 302 19.63 6.77 -13.09
C ASP A 302 19.52 7.10 -11.59
N MET A 303 19.14 6.12 -10.76
CA MET A 303 19.04 6.28 -9.30
C MET A 303 20.39 6.63 -8.63
N THR A 304 21.50 6.19 -9.20
CA THR A 304 22.85 6.40 -8.66
C THR A 304 23.57 7.59 -9.29
N ASN A 305 22.95 8.27 -10.25
CA ASN A 305 23.52 9.44 -10.90
C ASN A 305 23.44 10.67 -9.97
N PRO A 306 24.56 11.29 -9.57
CA PRO A 306 24.56 12.42 -8.63
C PRO A 306 23.73 13.63 -9.11
N LYS A 307 23.71 13.91 -10.43
CA LYS A 307 22.94 15.03 -11.00
C LYS A 307 21.44 14.78 -10.88
N LEU A 308 21.00 13.56 -11.18
CA LEU A 308 19.59 13.19 -11.06
C LEU A 308 19.16 13.15 -9.59
N ARG A 309 20.02 12.68 -8.67
CA ARG A 309 19.74 12.69 -7.24
C ARG A 309 19.51 14.10 -6.67
N ALA A 310 20.30 15.08 -7.09
CA ALA A 310 20.09 16.48 -6.66
C ALA A 310 18.74 17.03 -7.13
N LYS A 311 18.28 16.63 -8.33
CA LYS A 311 16.93 16.92 -8.82
C LYS A 311 15.88 16.20 -7.98
N SER A 312 16.08 14.91 -7.70
CA SER A 312 15.16 14.09 -6.89
C SER A 312 14.96 14.63 -5.47
N ALA A 313 15.99 15.24 -4.86
CA ALA A 313 15.84 15.89 -3.55
C ALA A 313 14.80 17.02 -3.57
N LYS A 314 14.84 17.90 -4.60
CA LYS A 314 13.85 18.98 -4.77
C LYS A 314 12.45 18.43 -5.04
N VAL A 315 12.35 17.36 -5.83
CA VAL A 315 11.09 16.65 -6.11
C VAL A 315 10.52 16.07 -4.81
N ALA A 316 11.37 15.49 -3.96
CA ALA A 316 10.96 14.95 -2.67
C ALA A 316 10.44 16.03 -1.73
N ASP A 317 11.07 17.20 -1.66
CA ASP A 317 10.60 18.33 -0.84
C ASP A 317 9.19 18.77 -1.25
N ILE A 318 8.97 18.97 -2.55
CA ILE A 318 7.64 19.34 -3.09
C ILE A 318 6.61 18.26 -2.79
N LEU A 319 6.97 16.98 -2.97
CA LEU A 319 6.08 15.85 -2.72
C LEU A 319 5.67 15.77 -1.25
N VAL A 320 6.65 15.92 -0.34
CA VAL A 320 6.43 15.93 1.11
C VAL A 320 5.52 17.08 1.52
N GLU A 321 5.79 18.29 1.04
CA GLU A 321 4.98 19.46 1.38
C GLU A 321 3.54 19.30 0.85
N SER A 322 3.39 18.86 -0.40
CA SER A 322 2.08 18.64 -1.03
C SER A 322 1.29 17.55 -0.30
N TRP A 323 1.96 16.47 0.11
CA TRP A 323 1.35 15.40 0.89
C TRP A 323 0.96 15.86 2.29
N GLU A 324 1.83 16.56 3.00
CA GLU A 324 1.55 17.07 4.35
C GLU A 324 0.33 18.00 4.34
N LYS A 325 0.18 18.83 3.30
CA LYS A 325 -0.97 19.73 3.13
C LYS A 325 -2.22 19.03 2.58
N GLY A 326 -2.11 17.81 2.04
CA GLY A 326 -3.19 17.17 1.30
C GLY A 326 -3.58 17.94 0.03
N ASP A 327 -2.61 18.57 -0.63
CA ASP A 327 -2.83 19.44 -1.80
C ASP A 327 -3.02 18.61 -3.07
N LEU A 328 -4.27 18.23 -3.35
CA LEU A 328 -4.64 17.46 -4.53
C LEU A 328 -4.22 18.17 -5.82
N ALA A 329 -4.46 19.47 -5.93
CA ALA A 329 -4.16 20.23 -7.14
C ALA A 329 -2.66 20.22 -7.44
N LYS A 330 -1.82 20.38 -6.40
CA LYS A 330 -0.36 20.32 -6.58
C LYS A 330 0.10 18.90 -6.92
N LEU A 331 -0.47 17.88 -6.29
CA LEU A 331 -0.13 16.48 -6.60
C LEU A 331 -0.55 16.10 -8.02
N GLU A 332 -1.69 16.58 -8.54
CA GLU A 332 -2.12 16.33 -9.92
C GLU A 332 -1.14 16.90 -10.96
N GLU A 333 -0.37 17.93 -10.61
CA GLU A 333 0.70 18.46 -11.45
C GLU A 333 2.02 17.67 -11.35
N TYR A 334 2.05 16.49 -10.71
CA TYR A 334 3.28 15.73 -10.45
C TYR A 334 4.21 15.63 -11.65
N GLU A 335 3.71 15.16 -12.80
CA GLU A 335 4.52 14.97 -14.00
C GLU A 335 5.20 16.26 -14.49
N LYS A 336 4.54 17.40 -14.28
CA LYS A 336 5.02 18.73 -14.69
C LYS A 336 6.16 19.21 -13.80
N TRP A 337 6.03 19.14 -12.47
CA TRP A 337 7.04 19.67 -11.56
C TRP A 337 8.12 18.65 -11.18
N CYS A 338 7.84 17.34 -11.25
CA CYS A 338 8.89 16.31 -11.16
C CYS A 338 9.83 16.38 -12.38
N ASP A 339 9.30 16.89 -13.50
CA ASP A 339 10.02 17.01 -14.76
C ASP A 339 10.60 15.64 -15.18
N CYS A 340 9.85 14.56 -14.92
CA CYS A 340 10.32 13.18 -14.90
C CYS A 340 9.67 12.26 -15.95
N VAL A 341 8.87 12.82 -16.87
CA VAL A 341 8.15 12.09 -17.94
C VAL A 341 8.35 12.78 -19.30
N LYS A 342 9.60 12.89 -19.76
CA LYS A 342 9.97 13.58 -21.02
C LYS A 342 10.18 12.64 -22.18
N THR A 343 10.67 11.45 -21.90
CA THR A 343 11.03 10.44 -22.90
C THR A 343 10.01 9.31 -22.90
N GLU A 344 9.96 8.53 -23.97
CA GLU A 344 9.11 7.33 -24.03
C GLU A 344 9.51 6.30 -22.97
N ARG A 345 10.81 6.19 -22.67
CA ARG A 345 11.31 5.34 -21.59
C ARG A 345 10.75 5.75 -20.24
N GLU A 346 10.81 7.04 -19.91
CA GLU A 346 10.26 7.57 -18.66
C GLU A 346 8.74 7.42 -18.60
N ARG A 347 8.03 7.61 -19.72
CA ARG A 347 6.58 7.37 -19.81
C ARG A 347 6.23 5.90 -19.58
N LYS A 348 6.98 4.97 -20.16
CA LYS A 348 6.85 3.54 -19.91
C LYS A 348 7.09 3.22 -18.43
N ALA A 349 8.13 3.78 -17.83
CA ALA A 349 8.44 3.61 -16.41
C ALA A 349 7.33 4.16 -15.50
N MET A 350 6.84 5.38 -15.77
CA MET A 350 5.73 5.99 -15.03
C MET A 350 4.44 5.19 -15.16
N ASN A 351 4.13 4.70 -16.36
CA ASN A 351 2.96 3.86 -16.57
C ASN A 351 3.08 2.50 -15.86
N ARG A 352 4.27 1.91 -15.75
CA ARG A 352 4.47 0.71 -14.90
C ARG A 352 4.33 1.04 -13.41
N LEU A 353 4.91 2.15 -12.96
CA LEU A 353 4.91 2.56 -11.56
C LEU A 353 3.50 2.86 -11.06
N LEU A 354 2.69 3.56 -11.85
CA LEU A 354 1.36 4.03 -11.47
C LEU A 354 0.26 3.38 -12.31
N GLY A 355 0.25 3.60 -13.63
CA GLY A 355 -0.88 3.23 -14.50
C GLY A 355 -1.29 1.76 -14.44
N THR A 356 -0.39 0.84 -14.78
CA THR A 356 -0.64 -0.61 -14.79
C THR A 356 -0.94 -1.14 -13.39
N ARG A 357 -0.24 -0.63 -12.37
CA ARG A 357 -0.43 -1.03 -10.97
C ARG A 357 -1.78 -0.54 -10.42
N ASN A 358 -2.21 0.66 -10.77
CA ASN A 358 -3.51 1.21 -10.39
C ASN A 358 -4.67 0.35 -10.90
N VAL A 359 -4.60 -0.16 -12.14
CA VAL A 359 -5.63 -1.07 -12.67
C VAL A 359 -5.70 -2.34 -11.84
N LYS A 360 -4.56 -2.99 -11.58
CA LYS A 360 -4.49 -4.21 -10.76
C LYS A 360 -4.99 -3.98 -9.33
N MET A 361 -4.58 -2.87 -8.71
CA MET A 361 -5.04 -2.51 -7.36
C MET A 361 -6.54 -2.20 -7.34
N ALA A 362 -7.08 -1.52 -8.35
CA ALA A 362 -8.51 -1.29 -8.46
C ALA A 362 -9.28 -2.61 -8.60
N ASP A 363 -8.76 -3.56 -9.38
CA ASP A 363 -9.34 -4.91 -9.50
C ASP A 363 -9.27 -5.68 -8.17
N ALA A 364 -8.16 -5.58 -7.44
CA ALA A 364 -8.00 -6.19 -6.11
C ALA A 364 -8.97 -5.58 -5.09
N ILE A 365 -9.11 -4.26 -5.04
CA ILE A 365 -10.07 -3.58 -4.16
C ILE A 365 -11.50 -4.04 -4.49
N ASP A 366 -11.85 -4.09 -5.76
CA ASP A 366 -13.19 -4.46 -6.21
C ASP A 366 -13.56 -5.91 -5.87
N SER A 367 -12.63 -6.83 -6.16
CA SER A 367 -12.85 -8.27 -5.97
C SER A 367 -12.72 -8.72 -4.52
N GLN A 368 -11.78 -8.16 -3.76
CA GLN A 368 -11.50 -8.59 -2.38
C GLN A 368 -12.29 -7.80 -1.34
N LEU A 369 -12.57 -6.52 -1.58
CA LEU A 369 -13.10 -5.61 -0.57
C LEU A 369 -14.52 -5.13 -0.87
N GLY A 370 -14.94 -5.09 -2.14
CA GLY A 370 -16.18 -4.39 -2.55
C GLY A 370 -17.48 -4.84 -1.90
N GLN A 371 -17.55 -6.06 -1.36
CA GLN A 371 -18.67 -6.56 -0.54
C GLN A 371 -18.20 -7.06 0.84
N GLY A 372 -16.94 -6.82 1.19
CA GLY A 372 -16.33 -7.24 2.45
C GLY A 372 -16.54 -6.21 3.57
N PRO A 373 -15.87 -6.42 4.72
CA PRO A 373 -15.88 -5.46 5.82
C PRO A 373 -15.37 -4.07 5.40
N ALA A 374 -15.90 -3.01 6.02
CA ALA A 374 -15.37 -1.65 5.88
C ALA A 374 -13.85 -1.64 6.13
N THR A 375 -13.10 -1.11 5.16
CA THR A 375 -11.64 -1.24 5.08
C THR A 375 -10.99 0.13 5.03
N LEU A 376 -9.89 0.30 5.75
CA LEU A 376 -8.96 1.39 5.52
C LEU A 376 -7.94 0.91 4.49
N ILE A 377 -7.84 1.58 3.35
CA ILE A 377 -7.02 1.22 2.21
C ILE A 377 -5.91 2.26 2.11
N GLY A 378 -4.65 1.87 2.31
CA GLY A 378 -3.48 2.74 2.18
C GLY A 378 -2.69 2.42 0.93
N VAL A 379 -2.51 3.42 0.06
CA VAL A 379 -1.71 3.34 -1.18
C VAL A 379 -0.92 4.62 -1.33
N GLY A 380 0.25 4.57 -1.96
CA GLY A 380 1.11 5.73 -2.15
C GLY A 380 0.34 6.89 -2.77
N ALA A 381 0.59 8.11 -2.30
CA ALA A 381 -0.23 9.28 -2.66
C ALA A 381 -0.38 9.51 -4.18
N LEU A 382 0.64 9.18 -4.97
CA LEU A 382 0.62 9.31 -6.43
C LEU A 382 -0.30 8.28 -7.13
N HIS A 383 -0.72 7.21 -6.45
CA HIS A 383 -1.74 6.29 -6.97
C HIS A 383 -3.14 6.92 -6.97
N LEU A 384 -3.34 8.07 -6.32
CA LEU A 384 -4.65 8.72 -6.18
C LEU A 384 -4.94 9.82 -7.20
N ILE A 385 -3.94 10.24 -7.98
CA ILE A 385 -4.05 11.41 -8.85
C ILE A 385 -4.38 11.06 -10.31
N GLY A 386 -5.05 11.98 -10.98
CA GLY A 386 -5.27 11.93 -12.42
C GLY A 386 -6.31 10.90 -12.90
N PRO A 387 -6.50 10.79 -14.23
CA PRO A 387 -7.56 9.99 -14.82
C PRO A 387 -7.35 8.48 -14.66
N LYS A 388 -6.11 8.04 -14.44
CA LYS A 388 -5.76 6.64 -14.14
C LYS A 388 -5.51 6.40 -12.65
N GLY A 389 -5.80 7.37 -11.78
CA GLY A 389 -5.73 7.21 -10.34
C GLY A 389 -6.83 6.30 -9.82
N LEU A 390 -6.60 5.68 -8.66
CA LEU A 390 -7.56 4.79 -8.01
C LEU A 390 -8.95 5.42 -7.78
N PRO A 391 -9.09 6.71 -7.37
CA PRO A 391 -10.41 7.34 -7.28
C PRO A 391 -11.19 7.29 -8.59
N SER A 392 -10.54 7.49 -9.74
CA SER A 392 -11.18 7.45 -11.05
C SER A 392 -11.53 6.01 -11.45
N LEU A 393 -10.59 5.07 -11.30
CA LEU A 393 -10.82 3.67 -11.63
C LEU A 393 -11.90 3.01 -10.76
N LEU A 394 -12.02 3.41 -9.50
CA LEU A 394 -13.07 2.91 -8.62
C LEU A 394 -14.44 3.48 -9.01
N ARG A 395 -14.54 4.73 -9.48
CA ARG A 395 -15.80 5.26 -10.05
C ARG A 395 -16.24 4.44 -11.26
N ASP A 396 -15.32 4.08 -12.14
CA ASP A 396 -15.60 3.23 -13.31
C ASP A 396 -16.11 1.83 -12.91
N LYS A 397 -15.77 1.37 -11.69
CA LYS A 397 -16.24 0.12 -11.09
C LYS A 397 -17.54 0.26 -10.28
N GLY A 398 -18.17 1.43 -10.32
CA GLY A 398 -19.45 1.70 -9.68
C GLY A 398 -19.36 2.10 -8.21
N TYR A 399 -18.19 2.54 -7.73
CA TYR A 399 -18.06 3.15 -6.41
C TYR A 399 -18.45 4.63 -6.45
N THR A 400 -19.12 5.10 -5.40
CA THR A 400 -19.19 6.53 -5.09
C THR A 400 -17.89 6.92 -4.40
N VAL A 401 -17.17 7.91 -4.94
CA VAL A 401 -15.85 8.34 -4.44
C VAL A 401 -15.84 9.83 -4.13
N GLU A 402 -15.65 10.16 -2.85
CA GLU A 402 -15.72 11.53 -2.31
C GLU A 402 -14.43 11.89 -1.59
N LEU A 403 -13.79 13.00 -1.98
CA LEU A 403 -12.65 13.53 -1.25
C LEU A 403 -13.13 14.09 0.10
N MET A 404 -12.52 13.62 1.20
CA MET A 404 -12.78 14.15 2.52
C MET A 404 -12.02 15.47 2.70
N GLN A 405 -12.75 16.56 2.95
CA GLN A 405 -12.13 17.85 3.28
C GLN A 405 -11.35 17.75 4.58
N ALA A 406 -10.17 18.37 4.64
CA ALA A 406 -9.43 18.50 5.89
C ALA A 406 -10.31 19.25 6.91
N VAL A 407 -10.42 18.72 8.12
CA VAL A 407 -11.18 19.42 9.16
C VAL A 407 -10.26 20.50 9.73
N ALA A 408 -10.57 21.77 9.47
CA ALA A 408 -9.95 22.85 10.20
C ALA A 408 -10.31 22.67 11.69
N LYS A 409 -9.29 22.62 12.56
CA LYS A 409 -9.52 22.54 14.00
C LYS A 409 -10.30 23.81 14.41
N PRO A 410 -11.44 23.69 15.11
CA PRO A 410 -12.21 24.85 15.56
C PRO A 410 -11.40 25.74 16.52
#